data_AF-A0A4S8M8A1-F1
#
_entry.id   AF-A0A4S8M8A1-F1
#
_cell.length_a   1.000
_cell.length_b   1.000
_cell.length_c   1.000
_cell.angle_alpha   90.00
_cell.angle_beta   90.00
_cell.angle_gamma   90.00
#
_symmetry.space_group_name_H-M   'P 1'
#
loop_
_entity.id
_entity.type
_entity.pdbx_description
1 polymer ?
#
loop_
_entity_poly.entity_id
_entity_poly.type
_entity_poly.pdbx_seq_one_letter_code
_entity_poly.pdbx_strand_id
1 'polypeptide(L)'
;MGAQPVVRDPDYYISEGNTTIQVENTLFKVHRFILSRDGSAFEGMFSLDDHVPSTNTSGTSSKEGDSDENPIILHGDTPDEFRSLCWSLYALPAEVFQMPSSQTDVVRLIRLARIAHKYTFRSTESWALHVLTVCQTSDPSDSASITSTPVLTQLTEVAVLCNHEELHEAVEPIWADLLFTGQTDDIVAAMTVADKLNLRPLLGLAYYLMMLKGKDEWNSAPKLTRDQKIRLLSGYYNISRACDALPLNPPNMAHHPSCFMQAGVGVQGTAAHTSHVRCGEAWSSLWSGLTLRMISDGGSALKIQSVDLLRKLHLANHLLESLVNGNEESGMFGSSNMNKNCLRNALKASEEKVNDVLYGLADCFIE
;
A
#
# COMPACT_ATOMS: atom_id res chain seq x y z
N MET A 1 30.35 24.90 2.98
CA MET A 1 30.50 23.73 2.08
C MET A 1 30.92 24.28 0.73
N GLY A 2 32.06 23.87 0.17
CA GLY A 2 32.47 24.33 -1.16
C GLY A 2 31.54 23.75 -2.22
N ALA A 3 31.11 24.57 -3.18
CA ALA A 3 30.32 24.09 -4.31
C ALA A 3 31.13 23.01 -5.05
N GLN A 4 30.56 21.82 -5.21
CA GLN A 4 31.17 20.79 -6.03
C GLN A 4 31.30 21.30 -7.47
N PRO A 5 32.40 20.98 -8.17
CA PRO A 5 32.56 21.37 -9.56
C PRO A 5 31.47 20.71 -10.41
N VAL A 6 30.99 21.47 -11.38
CA VAL A 6 30.01 20.98 -12.36
C VAL A 6 30.71 20.00 -13.31
N VAL A 7 30.07 18.86 -13.61
CA VAL A 7 30.62 17.77 -14.43
C VAL A 7 29.66 17.47 -15.59
N ARG A 8 30.19 17.16 -16.77
CA ARG A 8 29.39 16.76 -17.93
C ARG A 8 28.96 15.30 -17.81
N ASP A 9 27.70 15.02 -18.11
CA ASP A 9 27.18 13.66 -18.14
C ASP A 9 27.90 12.81 -19.22
N PRO A 10 28.31 11.57 -18.93
CA PRO A 10 29.07 10.76 -19.87
C PRO A 10 28.26 10.32 -21.10
N ASP A 11 26.94 10.16 -20.96
CA ASP A 11 26.09 9.56 -21.98
C ASP A 11 25.24 10.63 -22.70
N TYR A 12 24.80 11.65 -21.96
CA TYR A 12 23.85 12.66 -22.45
C TYR A 12 24.43 14.08 -22.49
N TYR A 13 25.74 14.20 -22.66
CA TYR A 13 26.39 15.44 -23.11
C TYR A 13 26.73 15.33 -24.61
N ILE A 14 25.73 15.54 -25.46
CA ILE A 14 25.79 15.32 -26.91
C ILE A 14 26.43 16.52 -27.60
N SER A 15 27.44 16.29 -28.43
CA SER A 15 28.17 17.36 -29.15
C SER A 15 27.23 18.25 -29.98
N GLU A 16 26.33 17.61 -30.72
CA GLU A 16 25.33 18.22 -31.60
C GLU A 16 24.09 18.75 -30.85
N GLY A 17 24.02 18.56 -29.53
CA GLY A 17 22.95 19.13 -28.72
C GLY A 17 22.92 20.66 -28.83
N ASN A 18 21.73 21.24 -28.70
CA ASN A 18 21.50 22.69 -28.80
C ASN A 18 20.80 23.24 -27.55
N THR A 19 20.78 22.48 -26.47
CA THR A 19 20.28 22.93 -25.16
C THR A 19 21.10 22.27 -24.06
N THR A 20 21.69 23.10 -23.20
CA THR A 20 22.43 22.69 -22.01
C THR A 20 21.53 22.80 -20.79
N ILE A 21 21.39 21.70 -20.07
CA ILE A 21 20.59 21.57 -18.85
C ILE A 21 21.51 21.21 -17.68
N GLN A 22 21.33 21.86 -16.55
CA GLN A 22 22.01 21.54 -15.31
C GLN A 22 21.04 20.92 -14.32
N VAL A 23 21.37 19.72 -13.83
CA VAL A 23 20.67 19.05 -12.73
C VAL A 23 21.69 18.78 -11.63
N GLU A 24 21.48 19.38 -10.45
CA GLU A 24 22.48 19.43 -9.38
C GLU A 24 23.85 19.93 -9.90
N ASN A 25 24.89 19.09 -9.84
CA ASN A 25 26.22 19.37 -10.35
C ASN A 25 26.52 18.70 -11.71
N THR A 26 25.50 18.18 -12.41
CA THR A 26 25.66 17.48 -13.69
C THR A 26 25.09 18.31 -14.85
N LEU A 27 25.89 18.51 -15.90
CA LEU A 27 25.47 19.11 -17.16
C LEU A 27 25.08 18.05 -18.17
N PHE A 28 23.93 18.26 -18.78
CA PHE A 28 23.39 17.51 -19.90
C PHE A 28 23.37 18.45 -21.11
N LYS A 29 23.72 17.92 -22.28
CA LYS A 29 23.62 18.66 -23.54
C LYS A 29 22.81 17.82 -24.52
N VAL A 30 21.59 18.25 -24.78
CA VAL A 30 20.57 17.49 -25.52
C VAL A 30 19.92 18.33 -26.62
N HIS A 31 19.06 17.72 -27.43
CA HIS A 31 18.34 18.40 -28.49
C HIS A 31 17.05 18.99 -27.94
N ARG A 32 16.89 20.32 -28.03
CA ARG A 32 15.69 21.09 -27.65
C ARG A 32 14.40 20.43 -28.13
N PHE A 33 14.38 20.04 -29.41
CA PHE A 33 13.24 19.41 -30.06
C PHE A 33 12.78 18.13 -29.37
N ILE A 34 13.71 17.32 -28.85
CA ILE A 34 13.37 16.07 -28.16
C ILE A 34 12.68 16.35 -26.83
N LEU A 35 13.11 17.38 -26.11
CA LEU A 35 12.48 17.80 -24.88
C LEU A 35 11.11 18.45 -25.12
N SER A 36 10.89 19.12 -26.25
CA SER A 36 9.59 19.70 -26.65
C SER A 36 8.53 18.69 -27.09
N ARG A 37 8.82 17.39 -27.09
CA ARG A 37 7.86 16.38 -27.53
C ARG A 37 6.74 16.21 -26.49
N ASP A 38 5.62 15.66 -26.96
CA ASP A 38 4.51 15.20 -26.10
C ASP A 38 3.83 16.31 -25.27
N GLY A 39 3.86 17.57 -25.73
CA GLY A 39 3.24 18.66 -24.98
C GLY A 39 3.92 18.93 -23.64
N SER A 40 5.21 18.61 -23.53
CA SER A 40 5.95 18.73 -22.27
C SER A 40 6.01 20.18 -21.78
N ALA A 41 6.30 20.35 -20.49
CA ALA A 41 6.55 21.65 -19.90
C ALA A 41 7.72 22.40 -20.60
N PHE A 42 8.66 21.66 -21.19
CA PHE A 42 9.77 22.23 -21.96
C PHE A 42 9.28 22.91 -23.25
N GLU A 43 8.25 22.40 -23.91
CA GLU A 43 7.68 23.05 -25.11
C GLU A 43 7.19 24.46 -24.81
N GLY A 44 6.46 24.63 -23.70
CA GLY A 44 6.00 25.93 -23.22
C GLY A 44 7.15 26.86 -22.84
N MET A 45 8.12 26.35 -22.07
CA MET A 45 9.31 27.10 -21.65
C MET A 45 10.07 27.66 -22.86
N PHE A 46 10.33 26.81 -23.84
CA PHE A 46 11.03 27.18 -25.06
C PHE A 46 10.27 28.17 -25.95
N SER A 47 8.95 28.07 -26.01
CA SER A 47 8.13 28.99 -26.80
C SER A 47 8.20 30.42 -26.26
N LEU A 48 8.36 30.60 -24.94
CA LEU A 48 8.49 31.93 -24.32
C LEU A 48 9.82 32.60 -24.70
N ASP A 49 10.92 31.85 -24.76
CA ASP A 49 12.26 32.35 -25.10
C ASP A 49 12.39 32.84 -26.55
N ASP A 50 11.51 32.37 -27.43
CA ASP A 50 11.49 32.77 -28.84
C ASP A 50 10.76 34.11 -29.04
N HIS A 51 9.96 34.54 -28.06
CA HIS A 51 9.15 35.76 -28.13
C HIS A 51 9.70 36.95 -27.32
N VAL A 52 10.74 36.76 -26.51
CA VAL A 52 11.39 37.88 -25.80
C VAL A 52 12.48 38.48 -26.69
N PRO A 53 12.29 39.69 -27.26
CA PRO A 53 13.38 40.37 -27.95
C PRO A 53 14.48 40.67 -26.94
N SER A 54 15.73 40.29 -27.27
CA SER A 54 16.94 40.62 -26.49
C SER A 54 17.03 42.12 -26.27
N THR A 55 16.41 42.60 -25.20
CA THR A 55 16.40 44.00 -24.84
C THR A 55 17.52 44.22 -23.84
N ASN A 56 18.57 44.83 -24.40
CA ASN A 56 19.43 45.83 -23.80
C ASN A 56 20.85 45.42 -23.40
N THR A 57 21.75 45.98 -24.21
CA THR A 57 22.95 46.72 -23.79
C THR A 57 24.11 45.92 -23.19
N SER A 58 25.15 45.78 -24.02
CA SER A 58 26.56 45.61 -23.66
C SER A 58 26.96 44.22 -23.15
N GLY A 59 27.36 43.36 -24.10
CA GLY A 59 28.02 42.07 -23.86
C GLY A 59 27.09 40.89 -24.14
N THR A 60 27.45 40.08 -25.14
CA THR A 60 26.88 38.75 -25.49
C THR A 60 25.89 38.16 -24.48
N SER A 61 24.60 38.50 -24.60
CA SER A 61 23.54 37.86 -23.82
C SER A 61 23.23 36.51 -24.49
N SER A 62 23.93 35.43 -24.10
CA SER A 62 23.53 34.08 -24.53
C SER A 62 22.15 33.78 -23.93
N LYS A 63 21.27 33.11 -24.67
CA LYS A 63 20.01 32.66 -24.08
C LYS A 63 20.32 31.60 -23.02
N GLU A 64 19.42 31.46 -22.04
CA GLU A 64 19.51 30.39 -21.05
C GLU A 64 19.47 29.04 -21.79
N GLY A 65 20.40 28.15 -21.45
CA GLY A 65 20.57 26.85 -22.11
C GLY A 65 21.45 26.85 -23.35
N ASP A 66 22.01 27.98 -23.79
CA ASP A 66 22.89 28.01 -24.98
C ASP A 66 24.34 27.55 -24.69
N SER A 67 24.76 27.51 -23.41
CA SER A 67 26.15 27.24 -23.02
C SER A 67 26.26 26.56 -21.65
N ASP A 68 27.47 26.06 -21.33
CA ASP A 68 27.79 25.49 -20.01
C ASP A 68 27.82 26.56 -18.92
N GLU A 69 28.15 27.81 -19.29
CA GLU A 69 28.23 28.96 -18.39
C GLU A 69 26.84 29.54 -18.07
N ASN A 70 25.83 29.24 -18.90
CA ASN A 70 24.46 29.70 -18.73
C ASN A 70 23.46 28.57 -19.07
N PRO A 71 23.43 27.46 -18.32
CA PRO A 71 22.53 26.33 -18.57
C PRO A 71 21.13 26.58 -18.01
N ILE A 72 20.13 25.81 -18.47
CA ILE A 72 18.82 25.77 -17.83
C ILE A 72 18.92 24.92 -16.56
N ILE A 73 18.63 25.51 -15.40
CA ILE A 73 18.80 24.83 -14.11
C ILE A 73 17.49 24.17 -13.67
N LEU A 74 17.49 22.83 -13.54
CA LEU A 74 16.35 22.08 -13.05
C LEU A 74 16.47 21.83 -11.54
N HIS A 75 15.74 22.64 -10.77
CA HIS A 75 15.75 22.53 -9.31
C HIS A 75 14.91 21.36 -8.81
N GLY A 76 15.46 20.62 -7.85
CA GLY A 76 14.78 19.53 -7.15
C GLY A 76 14.72 18.21 -7.91
N ASP A 77 15.37 18.11 -9.07
CA ASP A 77 15.57 16.83 -9.77
C ASP A 77 16.96 16.28 -9.49
N THR A 78 17.10 14.98 -9.67
CA THR A 78 18.39 14.28 -9.61
C THR A 78 18.93 13.96 -11.01
N PRO A 79 20.25 13.87 -11.20
CA PRO A 79 20.84 13.46 -12.48
C PRO A 79 20.31 12.11 -12.97
N ASP A 80 20.04 11.17 -12.06
CA ASP A 80 19.53 9.84 -12.38
C ASP A 80 18.09 9.85 -12.93
N GLU A 81 17.24 10.74 -12.43
CA GLU A 81 15.89 10.94 -12.99
C GLU A 81 15.99 11.53 -14.39
N PHE A 82 16.83 12.56 -14.57
CA PHE A 82 17.00 13.19 -15.88
C PHE A 82 17.65 12.24 -16.90
N ARG A 83 18.60 11.38 -16.50
CA ARG A 83 19.11 10.28 -17.33
C ARG A 83 18.01 9.31 -17.74
N SER A 84 17.09 8.98 -16.83
CA SER A 84 15.98 8.07 -17.14
C SER A 84 15.04 8.67 -18.20
N LEU A 85 14.77 9.98 -18.13
CA LEU A 85 14.05 10.71 -19.18
C LEU A 85 14.82 10.73 -20.51
N CYS A 86 16.12 11.04 -20.46
CA CYS A 86 16.94 11.04 -21.67
C CYS A 86 16.99 9.66 -22.31
N TRP A 87 17.08 8.59 -21.52
CA TRP A 87 16.98 7.22 -21.99
C TRP A 87 15.67 6.97 -22.75
N SER A 88 14.51 7.31 -22.18
CA SER A 88 13.23 7.06 -22.87
C SER A 88 13.07 7.87 -24.16
N LEU A 89 13.70 9.04 -24.24
CA LEU A 89 13.59 9.95 -25.37
C LEU A 89 14.57 9.64 -26.53
N TYR A 90 15.73 9.06 -26.22
CA TYR A 90 16.79 8.77 -27.19
C TYR A 90 16.95 7.29 -27.54
N ALA A 91 16.47 6.38 -26.69
CA ALA A 91 16.60 4.94 -26.92
C ALA A 91 15.75 4.49 -28.12
N LEU A 92 16.18 3.38 -28.73
CA LEU A 92 15.43 2.74 -29.82
C LEU A 92 14.16 2.09 -29.28
N PRO A 93 13.10 1.93 -30.09
CA PRO A 93 11.88 1.23 -29.68
C PRO A 93 12.16 -0.16 -29.09
N ALA A 94 13.10 -0.91 -29.66
CA ALA A 94 13.48 -2.22 -29.17
C ALA A 94 14.13 -2.21 -27.78
N GLU A 95 14.74 -1.10 -27.37
CA GLU A 95 15.36 -0.94 -26.05
C GLU A 95 14.33 -0.47 -25.02
N VAL A 96 13.43 0.43 -25.42
CA VAL A 96 12.37 0.98 -24.56
C VAL A 96 11.30 -0.08 -24.26
N PHE A 97 10.86 -0.85 -25.25
CA PHE A 97 9.80 -1.84 -25.09
C PHE A 97 10.28 -3.20 -24.54
N GLN A 98 11.55 -3.32 -24.17
CA GLN A 98 12.00 -4.49 -23.41
C GLN A 98 11.38 -4.47 -22.02
N MET A 99 10.76 -5.58 -21.63
CA MET A 99 10.24 -5.73 -20.28
C MET A 99 11.39 -5.67 -19.27
N PRO A 100 11.20 -4.99 -18.12
CA PRO A 100 12.15 -4.99 -17.02
C PRO A 100 12.55 -6.42 -16.66
N SER A 101 13.86 -6.67 -16.62
CA SER A 101 14.41 -7.99 -16.28
C SER A 101 15.13 -7.98 -14.94
N SER A 102 15.40 -6.78 -14.42
CA SER A 102 16.13 -6.54 -13.18
C SER A 102 15.47 -5.44 -12.35
N GLN A 103 15.80 -5.41 -11.06
CA GLN A 103 15.39 -4.35 -10.15
C GLN A 103 15.91 -2.97 -10.58
N THR A 104 17.07 -2.91 -11.23
CA THR A 104 17.64 -1.66 -11.77
C THR A 104 16.74 -1.08 -12.87
N ASP A 105 16.16 -1.93 -13.70
CA ASP A 105 15.23 -1.49 -14.77
C ASP A 105 13.93 -0.95 -14.15
N VAL A 106 13.41 -1.63 -13.12
CA VAL A 106 12.24 -1.17 -12.35
C VAL A 106 12.52 0.21 -11.72
N VAL A 107 13.67 0.39 -11.08
CA VAL A 107 14.05 1.69 -10.49
C VAL A 107 14.19 2.78 -11.55
N ARG A 108 14.73 2.47 -12.74
CA ARG A 108 14.78 3.41 -13.87
C ARG A 108 13.38 3.83 -14.32
N LEU A 109 12.44 2.88 -14.42
CA LEU A 109 11.05 3.19 -14.77
C LEU A 109 10.33 4.01 -13.70
N ILE A 110 10.57 3.75 -12.41
CA ILE A 110 10.02 4.59 -11.33
C ILE A 110 10.53 6.03 -11.45
N ARG A 111 11.84 6.21 -11.65
CA ARG A 111 12.45 7.53 -11.88
C ARG A 111 11.87 8.21 -13.12
N LEU A 112 11.69 7.44 -14.20
CA LEU A 112 11.09 7.93 -15.43
C LEU A 112 9.65 8.40 -15.22
N ALA A 113 8.80 7.60 -14.58
CA ALA A 113 7.42 7.98 -14.30
C ALA A 113 7.34 9.28 -13.49
N ARG A 114 8.19 9.42 -12.47
CA ARG A 114 8.27 10.62 -11.62
C ARG A 114 8.65 11.88 -12.39
N ILE A 115 9.71 11.83 -13.20
CA ILE A 115 10.16 13.01 -13.96
C ILE A 115 9.25 13.30 -15.16
N ALA A 116 8.70 12.27 -15.80
CA ALA A 116 7.73 12.41 -16.88
C ALA A 116 6.46 13.08 -16.37
N HIS A 117 5.99 12.73 -15.17
CA HIS A 117 4.89 13.42 -14.49
C HIS A 117 5.21 14.90 -14.24
N LYS A 118 6.37 15.19 -13.63
CA LYS A 118 6.79 16.57 -13.31
C LYS A 118 6.84 17.48 -14.53
N TYR A 119 7.37 16.97 -15.65
CA TYR A 119 7.53 17.73 -16.89
C TYR A 119 6.45 17.44 -17.94
N THR A 120 5.36 16.81 -17.53
CA THR A 120 4.16 16.55 -18.33
C THR A 120 4.38 15.77 -19.63
N PHE A 121 5.32 14.82 -19.66
CA PHE A 121 5.46 13.83 -20.74
C PHE A 121 4.42 12.70 -20.56
N ARG A 122 3.15 13.02 -20.80
CA ARG A 122 1.99 12.18 -20.43
C ARG A 122 2.02 10.78 -21.03
N SER A 123 2.41 10.65 -22.30
CA SER A 123 2.49 9.33 -22.96
C SER A 123 3.60 8.48 -22.37
N THR A 124 4.71 9.11 -21.99
CA THR A 124 5.86 8.43 -21.37
C THR A 124 5.57 8.03 -19.93
N GLU A 125 4.91 8.89 -19.17
CA GLU A 125 4.41 8.62 -17.83
C GLU A 125 3.45 7.42 -17.84
N SER A 126 2.41 7.48 -18.67
CA SER A 126 1.40 6.41 -18.78
C SER A 126 2.03 5.08 -19.17
N TRP A 127 2.95 5.10 -20.13
CA TRP A 127 3.68 3.90 -20.53
C TRP A 127 4.52 3.32 -19.38
N ALA A 128 5.30 4.14 -18.68
CA ALA A 128 6.15 3.68 -17.58
C ALA A 128 5.32 3.07 -16.44
N LEU A 129 4.21 3.72 -16.06
CA LEU A 129 3.32 3.22 -15.01
C LEU A 129 2.62 1.91 -15.41
N HIS A 130 2.21 1.79 -16.69
CA HIS A 130 1.63 0.55 -17.20
C HIS A 130 2.63 -0.61 -17.13
N VAL A 131 3.87 -0.41 -17.58
CA VAL A 131 4.92 -1.45 -17.50
C VAL A 131 5.20 -1.84 -16.05
N LEU A 132 5.29 -0.87 -15.14
CA LEU A 132 5.48 -1.12 -13.71
C LEU A 132 4.33 -1.96 -13.12
N THR A 133 3.09 -1.66 -13.52
CA THR A 133 1.89 -2.41 -13.09
C THR A 133 1.95 -3.85 -13.58
N VAL A 134 2.21 -4.05 -14.88
CA VAL A 134 2.33 -5.38 -15.49
C VAL A 134 3.38 -6.21 -14.75
N CYS A 135 4.57 -5.66 -14.49
CA CYS A 135 5.64 -6.34 -13.75
C CYS A 135 5.22 -6.81 -12.34
N GLN A 136 4.28 -6.14 -11.68
CA GLN A 136 3.81 -6.51 -10.34
C GLN A 136 2.66 -7.51 -10.36
N THR A 137 1.89 -7.54 -11.45
CA THR A 137 0.74 -8.44 -11.60
C THR A 137 1.10 -9.78 -12.26
N SER A 138 2.29 -9.88 -12.86
CA SER A 138 2.82 -11.12 -13.42
C SER A 138 3.14 -12.17 -12.35
N ASP A 139 3.34 -13.42 -12.77
CA ASP A 139 3.58 -14.56 -11.88
C ASP A 139 4.80 -14.28 -10.95
N PRO A 140 4.75 -14.60 -9.63
CA PRO A 140 5.83 -14.29 -8.69
C PRO A 140 7.16 -15.00 -9.00
N SER A 141 7.16 -15.95 -9.94
CA SER A 141 8.35 -16.63 -10.43
C SER A 141 9.21 -15.76 -11.36
N ASP A 142 8.70 -14.60 -11.79
CA ASP A 142 9.43 -13.65 -12.63
C ASP A 142 10.52 -12.91 -11.85
N SER A 143 11.73 -12.86 -12.42
CA SER A 143 12.91 -12.22 -11.82
C SER A 143 12.77 -10.70 -11.61
N ALA A 144 11.74 -10.09 -12.19
CA ALA A 144 11.41 -8.67 -12.07
C ALA A 144 10.46 -8.36 -10.91
N SER A 145 9.88 -9.37 -10.26
CA SER A 145 9.00 -9.18 -9.11
C SER A 145 9.75 -8.49 -7.97
N ILE A 146 9.15 -7.43 -7.41
CA ILE A 146 9.79 -6.60 -6.40
C ILE A 146 9.80 -7.33 -5.06
N THR A 147 11.00 -7.63 -4.56
CA THR A 147 11.19 -8.26 -3.24
C THR A 147 11.78 -7.31 -2.20
N SER A 148 12.21 -6.11 -2.60
CA SER A 148 12.87 -5.18 -1.68
C SER A 148 11.94 -4.05 -1.24
N THR A 149 11.93 -3.81 0.07
CA THR A 149 11.23 -2.70 0.73
C THR A 149 11.54 -1.32 0.15
N PRO A 150 12.80 -0.94 -0.18
CA PRO A 150 13.09 0.37 -0.74
C PRO A 150 12.46 0.62 -2.12
N VAL A 151 12.38 -0.41 -2.96
CA VAL A 151 11.76 -0.29 -4.29
C VAL A 151 10.25 -0.29 -4.18
N LEU A 152 9.67 -1.14 -3.33
CA LEU A 152 8.23 -1.12 -3.07
C LEU A 152 7.77 0.24 -2.50
N THR A 153 8.57 0.85 -1.63
CA THR A 153 8.35 2.22 -1.13
C THR A 153 8.32 3.22 -2.28
N GLN A 154 9.34 3.23 -3.13
CA GLN A 154 9.40 4.16 -4.27
C GLN A 154 8.25 3.92 -5.27
N LEU A 155 7.85 2.67 -5.48
CA LEU A 155 6.74 2.31 -6.34
C LEU A 155 5.40 2.84 -5.80
N THR A 156 5.19 2.69 -4.49
CA THR A 156 4.00 3.21 -3.80
C THR A 156 3.94 4.73 -3.90
N GLU A 157 5.07 5.41 -3.68
CA GLU A 157 5.15 6.87 -3.81
C GLU A 157 4.84 7.34 -5.23
N VAL A 158 5.35 6.67 -6.27
CA VAL A 158 5.08 7.08 -7.66
C VAL A 158 3.64 6.78 -8.07
N ALA A 159 3.05 5.68 -7.59
CA ALA A 159 1.63 5.39 -7.81
C ALA A 159 0.74 6.50 -7.26
N VAL A 160 0.99 6.94 -6.03
CA VAL A 160 0.23 8.02 -5.38
C VAL A 160 0.51 9.37 -6.06
N LEU A 161 1.77 9.68 -6.36
CA LEU A 161 2.17 10.94 -7.01
C LEU A 161 1.47 11.11 -8.37
N CYS A 162 1.45 10.05 -9.18
CA CYS A 162 0.85 10.05 -10.50
C CYS A 162 -0.66 9.78 -10.49
N ASN A 163 -1.27 9.56 -9.31
CA ASN A 163 -2.67 9.16 -9.15
C ASN A 163 -3.05 7.94 -10.03
N HIS A 164 -2.20 6.90 -10.01
CA HIS A 164 -2.36 5.70 -10.83
C HIS A 164 -2.96 4.54 -10.01
N GLU A 165 -4.29 4.43 -10.03
CA GLU A 165 -5.07 3.48 -9.22
C GLU A 165 -4.66 2.02 -9.45
N GLU A 166 -4.49 1.57 -10.70
CA GLU A 166 -4.13 0.16 -11.00
C GLU A 166 -2.77 -0.24 -10.40
N LEU A 167 -1.83 0.71 -10.31
CA LEU A 167 -0.51 0.45 -9.75
C LEU A 167 -0.59 0.44 -8.23
N HIS A 168 -1.40 1.33 -7.66
CA HIS A 168 -1.69 1.33 -6.22
C HIS A 168 -2.31 0.00 -5.78
N GLU A 169 -3.34 -0.48 -6.49
CA GLU A 169 -3.98 -1.78 -6.22
C GLU A 169 -3.00 -2.95 -6.39
N ALA A 170 -2.07 -2.88 -7.35
CA ALA A 170 -1.06 -3.91 -7.57
C ALA A 170 -0.03 -4.00 -6.43
N VAL A 171 0.31 -2.88 -5.75
CA VAL A 171 1.31 -2.89 -4.67
C VAL A 171 0.74 -3.28 -3.30
N GLU A 172 -0.55 -3.12 -3.07
CA GLU A 172 -1.21 -3.49 -1.82
C GLU A 172 -0.98 -4.96 -1.39
N PRO A 173 -1.22 -5.98 -2.24
CA PRO A 173 -0.98 -7.37 -1.87
C PRO A 173 0.51 -7.66 -1.63
N ILE A 174 1.41 -6.96 -2.32
CA ILE A 174 2.87 -7.10 -2.13
C ILE A 174 3.27 -6.58 -0.75
N TRP A 175 2.74 -5.43 -0.34
CA TRP A 175 2.93 -4.92 1.02
C TRP A 175 2.38 -5.89 2.07
N ALA A 176 1.19 -6.44 1.85
CA ALA A 176 0.59 -7.40 2.78
C ALA A 176 1.51 -8.63 2.96
N ASP A 177 1.95 -9.25 1.86
CA ASP A 177 2.84 -10.42 1.91
C ASP A 177 4.19 -10.10 2.59
N LEU A 178 4.79 -8.96 2.23
CA LEU A 178 6.02 -8.47 2.86
C LEU A 178 5.82 -8.24 4.36
N LEU A 179 4.69 -7.70 4.79
CA LEU A 179 4.45 -7.42 6.20
C LEU A 179 4.19 -8.69 7.04
N PHE A 180 3.52 -9.69 6.48
CA PHE A 180 3.28 -10.95 7.18
C PHE A 180 4.55 -11.81 7.29
N THR A 181 5.48 -11.70 6.34
CA THR A 181 6.74 -12.47 6.32
C THR A 181 7.96 -11.68 6.81
N GLY A 182 7.85 -10.35 6.83
CA GLY A 182 8.97 -9.43 6.94
C GLY A 182 9.53 -9.18 8.34
N GLN A 183 10.67 -8.50 8.34
CA GLN A 183 11.38 -8.11 9.54
C GLN A 183 10.85 -6.78 10.09
N THR A 184 11.27 -6.44 11.30
CA THR A 184 10.91 -5.17 11.96
C THR A 184 11.22 -3.95 11.09
N ASP A 185 12.32 -3.97 10.36
CA ASP A 185 12.72 -2.87 9.47
C ASP A 185 11.74 -2.67 8.30
N ASP A 186 11.17 -3.75 7.76
CA ASP A 186 10.20 -3.69 6.67
C ASP A 186 8.87 -3.10 7.16
N ILE A 187 8.45 -3.50 8.36
CA ILE A 187 7.24 -2.97 9.00
C ILE A 187 7.41 -1.47 9.29
N VAL A 188 8.55 -1.04 9.83
CA VAL A 188 8.82 0.38 10.11
C VAL A 188 8.87 1.21 8.82
N ALA A 189 9.41 0.66 7.72
CA ALA A 189 9.37 1.32 6.43
C ALA A 189 7.94 1.47 5.91
N ALA A 190 7.12 0.42 5.99
CA ALA A 190 5.70 0.47 5.64
C ALA A 190 4.93 1.51 6.46
N MET A 191 5.17 1.57 7.78
CA MET A 191 4.59 2.60 8.65
C MET A 191 4.96 4.01 8.18
N THR A 192 6.23 4.22 7.81
CA THR A 192 6.74 5.53 7.41
C THR A 192 6.13 5.99 6.08
N VAL A 193 6.10 5.12 5.07
CA VAL A 193 5.51 5.47 3.76
C VAL A 193 4.00 5.62 3.84
N ALA A 194 3.31 4.76 4.61
CA ALA A 194 1.86 4.83 4.76
C ALA A 194 1.42 6.08 5.54
N ASP A 195 2.18 6.52 6.54
CA ASP A 195 1.90 7.77 7.26
C ASP A 195 2.15 8.98 6.35
N LYS A 196 3.27 8.99 5.61
CA LYS A 196 3.62 10.06 4.65
C LYS A 196 2.57 10.23 3.56
N LEU A 197 2.04 9.13 3.02
CA LEU A 197 1.09 9.12 1.92
C LEU A 197 -0.37 9.01 2.38
N ASN A 198 -0.63 8.95 3.69
CA ASN A 198 -1.95 8.77 4.28
C ASN A 198 -2.69 7.49 3.79
N LEU A 199 -1.96 6.39 3.62
CA LEU A 199 -2.49 5.09 3.19
C LEU A 199 -3.05 4.32 4.38
N ARG A 200 -4.29 4.64 4.74
CA ARG A 200 -4.95 4.17 5.96
C ARG A 200 -4.94 2.65 6.15
N PRO A 201 -5.33 1.80 5.17
CA PRO A 201 -5.31 0.35 5.35
C PRO A 201 -3.91 -0.20 5.64
N LEU A 202 -2.92 0.22 4.85
CA LEU A 202 -1.52 -0.17 5.03
C LEU A 202 -0.96 0.31 6.38
N LEU A 203 -1.29 1.54 6.78
CA LEU A 203 -0.88 2.13 8.05
C LEU A 203 -1.40 1.29 9.22
N GLY A 204 -2.69 0.99 9.22
CA GLY A 204 -3.34 0.19 10.26
C GLY A 204 -2.72 -1.21 10.38
N LEU A 205 -2.51 -1.89 9.24
CA LEU A 205 -1.89 -3.21 9.21
C LEU A 205 -0.43 -3.17 9.72
N ALA A 206 0.36 -2.19 9.28
CA ALA A 206 1.76 -2.07 9.69
C ALA A 206 1.89 -1.80 11.20
N TYR A 207 1.09 -0.88 11.76
CA TYR A 207 1.05 -0.65 13.19
C TYR A 207 0.56 -1.87 13.98
N TYR A 208 -0.45 -2.58 13.47
CA TYR A 208 -0.95 -3.82 14.09
C TYR A 208 0.15 -4.89 14.19
N LEU A 209 0.85 -5.14 13.09
CA LEU A 209 1.92 -6.13 13.06
C LEU A 209 3.13 -5.70 13.90
N MET A 210 3.48 -4.41 13.87
CA MET A 210 4.52 -3.89 14.76
C MET A 210 4.13 -4.04 16.23
N MET A 211 2.86 -3.80 16.58
CA MET A 211 2.36 -3.97 17.93
C MET A 211 2.55 -5.42 18.42
N LEU A 212 2.27 -6.40 17.57
CA LEU A 212 2.44 -7.83 17.87
C LEU A 212 3.90 -8.26 18.06
N LYS A 213 4.89 -7.50 17.56
CA LYS A 213 6.31 -7.75 17.84
C LYS A 213 6.68 -7.47 19.30
N GLY A 214 5.94 -6.56 19.95
CA GLY A 214 6.10 -6.24 21.37
C GLY A 214 7.23 -5.25 21.69
N LYS A 215 7.21 -4.77 22.95
CA LYS A 215 8.00 -3.62 23.42
C LYS A 215 9.52 -3.78 23.27
N ASP A 216 10.05 -4.98 23.46
CA ASP A 216 11.50 -5.23 23.38
C ASP A 216 12.02 -4.99 21.96
N GLU A 217 11.23 -5.39 20.95
CA GLU A 217 11.53 -5.16 19.55
C GLU A 217 11.42 -3.66 19.20
N TRP A 218 10.40 -2.97 19.72
CA TRP A 218 10.22 -1.53 19.51
C TRP A 218 11.38 -0.69 20.06
N ASN A 219 11.95 -1.13 21.19
CA ASN A 219 13.11 -0.47 21.80
C ASN A 219 14.40 -0.72 21.00
N SER A 220 14.50 -1.88 20.38
CA SER A 220 15.65 -2.29 19.57
C SER A 220 15.62 -1.71 18.15
N ALA A 221 14.44 -1.29 17.67
CA ALA A 221 14.26 -0.66 16.36
C ALA A 221 14.73 0.82 16.35
N PRO A 222 15.85 1.15 15.68
CA PRO A 222 16.41 2.52 15.73
C PRO A 222 15.62 3.53 14.88
N LYS A 223 14.91 3.05 13.83
CA LYS A 223 14.13 3.87 12.90
C LYS A 223 12.73 4.22 13.44
N LEU A 224 12.30 3.57 14.52
CA LEU A 224 10.97 3.78 15.10
C LEU A 224 10.95 5.08 15.92
N THR A 225 10.15 6.05 15.48
CA THR A 225 10.08 7.38 16.11
C THR A 225 9.37 7.34 17.46
N ARG A 226 9.52 8.41 18.25
CA ARG A 226 8.81 8.56 19.52
C ARG A 226 7.29 8.57 19.32
N ASP A 227 6.80 9.26 18.32
CA ASP A 227 5.37 9.40 18.05
C ASP A 227 4.78 8.04 17.60
N GLN A 228 5.51 7.30 16.75
CA GLN A 228 5.14 5.92 16.39
C GLN A 228 5.05 5.01 17.63
N LYS A 229 5.97 5.15 18.60
CA LYS A 229 5.90 4.39 19.87
C LYS A 229 4.70 4.76 20.73
N ILE A 230 4.31 6.04 20.76
CA ILE A 230 3.10 6.49 21.47
C ILE A 230 1.86 5.87 20.83
N ARG A 231 1.74 5.95 19.50
CA ARG A 231 0.64 5.33 18.74
C ARG A 231 0.54 3.82 18.96
N LEU A 232 1.67 3.11 19.04
CA LEU A 232 1.70 1.67 19.37
C LEU A 232 1.14 1.39 20.78
N LEU A 233 1.42 2.24 21.77
CA LEU A 233 0.86 2.10 23.11
C LEU A 233 -0.66 2.38 23.13
N SER A 234 -1.12 3.44 22.44
CA SER A 234 -2.54 3.74 22.28
C SER A 234 -3.27 2.58 21.57
N GLY A 235 -2.67 2.06 20.50
CA GLY A 235 -3.16 0.89 19.78
C GLY A 235 -3.25 -0.36 20.63
N TYR A 236 -2.22 -0.66 21.42
CA TYR A 236 -2.25 -1.78 22.36
C TYR A 236 -3.43 -1.68 23.33
N TYR A 237 -3.65 -0.49 23.92
CA TYR A 237 -4.79 -0.26 24.81
C TYR A 237 -6.14 -0.45 24.10
N ASN A 238 -6.30 0.17 22.93
CA ASN A 238 -7.54 0.12 22.15
C ASN A 238 -7.88 -1.30 21.68
N ILE A 239 -6.89 -2.04 21.18
CA ILE A 239 -7.06 -3.41 20.70
C ILE A 239 -7.26 -4.38 21.86
N SER A 240 -6.56 -4.20 22.99
CA SER A 240 -6.82 -5.00 24.20
C SER A 240 -8.28 -4.86 24.64
N ARG A 241 -8.80 -3.64 24.69
CA ARG A 241 -10.20 -3.39 25.02
C ARG A 241 -11.16 -4.02 24.00
N ALA A 242 -10.82 -3.98 22.71
CA ALA A 242 -11.61 -4.63 21.67
C ALA A 242 -11.62 -6.16 21.83
N CYS A 243 -10.48 -6.76 22.17
CA CYS A 243 -10.36 -8.18 22.51
C CYS A 243 -11.22 -8.56 23.73
N ASP A 244 -11.20 -7.75 24.79
CA ASP A 244 -11.97 -7.99 26.01
C ASP A 244 -13.48 -7.85 25.77
N ALA A 245 -13.87 -6.92 24.90
CA ALA A 245 -15.26 -6.69 24.51
C ALA A 245 -15.79 -7.74 23.52
N LEU A 246 -14.91 -8.54 22.89
CA LEU A 246 -15.26 -9.46 21.81
C LEU A 246 -16.37 -10.47 22.21
N PRO A 247 -16.31 -11.16 23.37
CA PRO A 247 -17.34 -12.13 23.74
C PRO A 247 -18.72 -11.54 23.96
N LEU A 248 -18.80 -10.24 24.29
CA LEU A 248 -20.04 -9.52 24.56
C LEU A 248 -20.62 -8.84 23.31
N ASN A 249 -19.87 -8.81 22.21
CA ASN A 249 -20.25 -8.13 20.97
C ASN A 249 -20.27 -9.10 19.78
N PRO A 250 -21.25 -10.00 19.69
CA PRO A 250 -21.41 -10.87 18.53
C PRO A 250 -21.69 -10.07 17.25
N PRO A 251 -21.15 -10.49 16.08
CA PRO A 251 -21.53 -9.93 14.79
C PRO A 251 -23.04 -9.98 14.56
N ASN A 252 -23.57 -8.93 13.93
CA ASN A 252 -25.00 -8.85 13.60
C ASN A 252 -25.30 -9.78 12.42
N MET A 253 -26.00 -10.90 12.67
CA MET A 253 -26.44 -11.80 11.62
C MET A 253 -27.89 -11.52 11.19
N ALA A 254 -28.16 -11.66 9.90
CA ALA A 254 -29.53 -11.68 9.39
C ALA A 254 -30.14 -13.08 9.53
N HIS A 255 -31.37 -13.18 10.03
CA HIS A 255 -32.07 -14.47 10.07
C HIS A 255 -32.47 -14.93 8.66
N HIS A 256 -32.22 -16.20 8.35
CA HIS A 256 -32.74 -16.82 7.13
C HIS A 256 -34.26 -17.09 7.27
N PRO A 257 -35.08 -16.99 6.20
CA PRO A 257 -36.52 -17.26 6.27
C PRO A 257 -36.90 -18.63 6.87
N SER A 258 -36.03 -19.63 6.76
CA SER A 258 -36.23 -20.96 7.36
C SER A 258 -36.10 -20.99 8.88
N CYS A 259 -35.64 -19.91 9.53
CA CYS A 259 -35.56 -19.81 10.99
C CYS A 259 -36.94 -19.96 11.64
N PHE A 260 -37.99 -19.55 10.94
CA PHE A 260 -39.38 -19.70 11.37
C PHE A 260 -39.82 -21.17 11.50
N MET A 261 -39.32 -22.06 10.62
CA MET A 261 -39.84 -23.43 10.49
C MET A 261 -39.38 -24.41 11.59
N GLN A 262 -38.48 -23.98 12.47
CA GLN A 262 -38.08 -24.78 13.66
C GLN A 262 -39.01 -24.57 14.86
N ALA A 263 -39.87 -23.55 14.86
CA ALA A 263 -41.03 -23.52 15.77
C ALA A 263 -42.12 -24.37 15.15
N GLY A 264 -42.58 -25.39 15.89
CA GLY A 264 -43.60 -26.33 15.44
C GLY A 264 -44.77 -25.67 14.70
N VAL A 265 -45.25 -26.37 13.68
CA VAL A 265 -46.35 -25.97 12.80
C VAL A 265 -47.58 -25.58 13.64
N GLY A 266 -48.00 -24.32 13.62
CA GLY A 266 -49.36 -23.98 14.09
C GLY A 266 -49.69 -22.59 14.63
N VAL A 267 -48.75 -21.65 14.86
CA VAL A 267 -49.12 -20.35 15.48
C VAL A 267 -48.56 -19.16 14.69
N GLN A 268 -49.45 -18.37 14.10
CA GLN A 268 -49.13 -17.17 13.31
C GLN A 268 -48.70 -16.01 14.23
N GLY A 269 -47.64 -15.30 13.82
CA GLY A 269 -47.21 -14.00 14.37
C GLY A 269 -46.19 -14.07 15.52
N THR A 270 -46.54 -14.67 16.66
CA THR A 270 -45.71 -14.63 17.88
C THR A 270 -44.58 -15.67 17.87
N ALA A 271 -44.80 -16.83 17.25
CA ALA A 271 -43.80 -17.90 17.15
C ALA A 271 -42.58 -17.52 16.31
N ALA A 272 -42.75 -16.66 15.29
CA ALA A 272 -41.65 -16.16 14.45
C ALA A 272 -40.63 -15.39 15.28
N HIS A 273 -41.16 -14.42 16.03
CA HIS A 273 -40.38 -13.53 16.85
C HIS A 273 -39.66 -14.33 17.95
N THR A 274 -40.34 -15.29 18.59
CA THR A 274 -39.72 -16.17 19.58
C THR A 274 -38.62 -17.08 18.99
N SER A 275 -38.80 -17.59 17.76
CA SER A 275 -37.76 -18.37 17.07
C SER A 275 -36.52 -17.54 16.73
N HIS A 276 -36.71 -16.31 16.24
CA HIS A 276 -35.59 -15.40 15.96
C HIS A 276 -34.85 -15.03 17.24
N VAL A 277 -35.56 -14.69 18.32
CA VAL A 277 -34.97 -14.39 19.64
C VAL A 277 -34.12 -15.56 20.14
N ARG A 278 -34.67 -16.78 20.15
CA ARG A 278 -33.92 -17.98 20.57
C ARG A 278 -32.70 -18.26 19.70
N CYS A 279 -32.83 -18.09 18.38
CA CYS A 279 -31.71 -18.26 17.46
C CYS A 279 -30.62 -17.19 17.68
N GLY A 280 -31.00 -15.94 18.00
CA GLY A 280 -30.08 -14.86 18.35
C GLY A 280 -29.38 -15.07 19.70
N GLU A 281 -30.10 -15.58 20.70
CA GLU A 281 -29.52 -15.99 21.99
C GLU A 281 -28.53 -17.15 21.81
N ALA A 282 -28.89 -18.15 21.00
CA ALA A 282 -28.01 -19.27 20.67
C ALA A 282 -26.74 -18.80 19.94
N TRP A 283 -26.86 -17.84 19.02
CA TRP A 283 -25.71 -17.22 18.37
C TRP A 283 -24.82 -16.47 19.35
N SER A 284 -25.41 -15.64 20.22
CA SER A 284 -24.66 -14.88 21.23
C SER A 284 -23.90 -15.81 22.19
N SER A 285 -24.55 -16.90 22.62
CA SER A 285 -23.91 -17.91 23.46
C SER A 285 -22.81 -18.67 22.72
N LEU A 286 -23.01 -19.02 21.45
CA LEU A 286 -22.00 -19.69 20.63
C LEU A 286 -20.78 -18.80 20.44
N TRP A 287 -21.00 -17.54 20.03
CA TRP A 287 -19.96 -16.54 19.85
C TRP A 287 -19.15 -16.30 21.12
N SER A 288 -19.83 -16.07 22.25
CA SER A 288 -19.18 -15.90 23.55
C SER A 288 -18.35 -17.12 23.93
N GLY A 289 -18.85 -18.34 23.67
CA GLY A 289 -18.13 -19.58 23.94
C GLY A 289 -16.88 -19.75 23.07
N LEU A 290 -16.96 -19.42 21.78
CA LEU A 290 -15.83 -19.46 20.85
C LEU A 290 -14.74 -18.46 21.28
N THR A 291 -15.15 -17.23 21.57
CA THR A 291 -14.22 -16.13 21.85
C THR A 291 -13.59 -16.17 23.24
N LEU A 292 -14.34 -16.59 24.27
CA LEU A 292 -13.79 -16.71 25.62
C LEU A 292 -12.70 -17.79 25.71
N ARG A 293 -12.86 -18.92 25.00
CA ARG A 293 -11.85 -19.98 24.95
C ARG A 293 -10.51 -19.49 24.38
N MET A 294 -10.58 -18.63 23.37
CA MET A 294 -9.38 -18.01 22.77
C MET A 294 -8.70 -16.99 23.68
N ILE A 295 -9.38 -16.52 24.73
CA ILE A 295 -8.82 -15.63 25.76
C ILE A 295 -8.26 -16.45 26.93
N SER A 296 -8.90 -17.57 27.28
CA SER A 296 -8.61 -18.33 28.49
C SER A 296 -7.51 -19.39 28.37
N ASP A 297 -7.02 -19.72 27.17
CA ASP A 297 -6.15 -20.89 27.00
C ASP A 297 -4.65 -20.56 27.23
N GLY A 298 -4.20 -20.84 28.45
CA GLY A 298 -2.79 -21.01 28.79
C GLY A 298 -2.30 -22.46 28.68
N GLY A 299 -3.06 -23.37 28.04
CA GLY A 299 -2.91 -24.83 28.18
C GLY A 299 -2.69 -25.66 26.91
N SER A 300 -2.73 -25.13 25.67
CA SER A 300 -2.43 -25.93 24.47
C SER A 300 -1.65 -25.17 23.38
N ALA A 301 -1.11 -25.93 22.41
CA ALA A 301 0.05 -25.66 21.55
C ALA A 301 0.08 -24.38 20.67
N LEU A 302 -0.93 -23.51 20.72
CA LEU A 302 -1.01 -22.26 19.96
C LEU A 302 -1.22 -21.09 20.92
N LYS A 303 -0.12 -20.55 21.45
CA LYS A 303 -0.13 -19.35 22.30
C LYS A 303 -0.49 -18.12 21.45
N ILE A 304 -1.78 -17.81 21.35
CA ILE A 304 -2.26 -16.57 20.71
C ILE A 304 -2.01 -15.41 21.68
N GLN A 305 -1.40 -14.33 21.19
CA GLN A 305 -1.19 -13.15 22.04
C GLN A 305 -2.56 -12.55 22.41
N SER A 306 -2.70 -12.02 23.63
CA SER A 306 -3.98 -11.47 24.10
C SER A 306 -4.51 -10.34 23.21
N VAL A 307 -3.62 -9.61 22.54
CA VAL A 307 -3.92 -8.49 21.63
C VAL A 307 -4.01 -8.89 20.16
N ASP A 308 -3.90 -10.17 19.81
CA ASP A 308 -4.00 -10.66 18.43
C ASP A 308 -5.47 -10.84 18.00
N LEU A 309 -6.17 -9.71 17.83
CA LEU A 309 -7.60 -9.65 17.51
C LEU A 309 -7.93 -10.35 16.18
N LEU A 310 -7.14 -10.10 15.12
CA LEU A 310 -7.39 -10.70 13.80
C LEU A 310 -7.27 -12.22 13.85
N ARG A 311 -6.24 -12.77 14.52
CA ARG A 311 -6.08 -14.22 14.64
C ARG A 311 -7.22 -14.86 15.43
N LYS A 312 -7.73 -14.20 16.48
CA LYS A 312 -8.92 -14.64 17.22
C LYS A 312 -10.15 -14.70 16.29
N LEU A 313 -10.38 -13.67 15.49
CA LEU A 313 -11.51 -13.64 14.55
C LEU A 313 -11.39 -14.71 13.46
N HIS A 314 -10.20 -14.88 12.86
CA HIS A 314 -9.97 -15.93 11.87
C HIS A 314 -10.16 -17.34 12.45
N LEU A 315 -9.73 -17.58 13.70
CA LEU A 315 -9.96 -18.85 14.37
C LEU A 315 -11.46 -19.07 14.66
N ALA A 316 -12.21 -18.02 15.04
CA ALA A 316 -13.66 -18.10 15.15
C ALA A 316 -14.30 -18.48 13.80
N ASN A 317 -13.89 -17.87 12.69
CA ASN A 317 -14.41 -18.19 11.36
C ASN A 317 -14.12 -19.64 10.98
N HIS A 318 -12.89 -20.11 11.19
CA HIS A 318 -12.52 -21.50 10.92
C HIS A 318 -13.35 -22.50 11.74
N LEU A 319 -13.59 -22.21 13.01
CA LEU A 319 -14.46 -23.05 13.86
C LEU A 319 -15.93 -22.99 13.40
N LEU A 320 -16.44 -21.82 13.02
CA LEU A 320 -17.79 -21.67 12.47
C LEU A 320 -17.96 -22.43 11.15
N GLU A 321 -16.97 -22.39 10.27
CA GLU A 321 -16.96 -23.14 9.03
C GLU A 321 -17.01 -24.65 9.28
N SER A 322 -16.23 -25.15 10.24
CA SER A 322 -16.29 -26.55 10.69
C SER A 322 -17.68 -26.96 11.19
N LEU A 323 -18.35 -26.07 11.96
CA LEU A 323 -19.72 -26.28 12.43
C LEU A 323 -20.76 -26.27 11.29
N VAL A 324 -20.58 -25.39 10.29
CA VAL A 324 -21.45 -25.33 9.10
C VAL A 324 -21.33 -26.60 8.26
N ASN A 325 -20.11 -27.14 8.13
CA ASN A 325 -19.80 -28.33 7.33
C ASN A 325 -20.17 -29.64 8.05
N GLY A 326 -20.40 -29.60 9.37
CA GLY A 326 -20.89 -30.74 10.15
C GLY A 326 -19.79 -31.73 10.56
N ASN A 327 -18.55 -31.26 10.71
CA ASN A 327 -17.44 -32.11 11.15
C ASN A 327 -17.62 -32.52 12.64
N GLU A 328 -17.29 -33.78 12.97
CA GLU A 328 -17.61 -34.46 14.24
C GLU A 328 -17.00 -33.84 15.52
N GLU A 329 -16.03 -32.93 15.42
CA GLU A 329 -15.51 -32.15 16.57
C GLU A 329 -16.56 -31.18 17.17
N SER A 330 -17.72 -31.03 16.51
CA SER A 330 -18.85 -30.18 16.90
C SER A 330 -19.51 -30.53 18.25
N GLY A 331 -19.24 -31.70 18.84
CA GLY A 331 -19.83 -32.13 20.12
C GLY A 331 -19.50 -31.23 21.31
N MET A 332 -18.51 -30.32 21.17
CA MET A 332 -18.04 -29.44 22.24
C MET A 332 -18.64 -28.02 22.22
N PHE A 333 -19.31 -27.63 21.14
CA PHE A 333 -19.89 -26.30 20.95
C PHE A 333 -21.40 -26.43 20.76
N GLY A 334 -22.19 -25.84 21.66
CA GLY A 334 -23.65 -25.97 21.74
C GLY A 334 -24.43 -25.32 20.58
N SER A 335 -24.17 -25.74 19.33
CA SER A 335 -24.90 -25.30 18.12
C SER A 335 -26.30 -25.91 18.01
N SER A 336 -26.70 -26.76 18.96
CA SER A 336 -27.92 -27.59 18.91
C SER A 336 -29.23 -26.83 18.69
N ASN A 337 -29.25 -25.52 18.94
CA ASN A 337 -30.45 -24.68 18.84
C ASN A 337 -30.45 -23.68 17.67
N MET A 338 -29.37 -23.60 16.86
CA MET A 338 -29.34 -22.69 15.71
C MET A 338 -29.86 -23.35 14.43
N ASN A 339 -30.60 -22.57 13.63
CA ASN A 339 -30.94 -22.97 12.28
C ASN A 339 -29.68 -23.03 11.40
N LYS A 340 -29.47 -24.12 10.65
CA LYS A 340 -28.29 -24.29 9.78
C LYS A 340 -28.06 -23.12 8.80
N ASN A 341 -29.14 -22.54 8.26
CA ASN A 341 -29.00 -21.39 7.36
C ASN A 341 -28.69 -20.09 8.10
N CYS A 342 -29.16 -19.94 9.35
CA CYS A 342 -28.75 -18.82 10.19
C CYS A 342 -27.29 -18.96 10.63
N LEU A 343 -26.80 -20.17 10.85
CA LEU A 343 -25.38 -20.42 11.12
C LEU A 343 -24.48 -20.01 9.94
N ARG A 344 -24.91 -20.25 8.69
CA ARG A 344 -24.21 -19.72 7.50
C ARG A 344 -24.21 -18.20 7.44
N ASN A 345 -25.34 -17.57 7.76
CA ASN A 345 -25.40 -16.10 7.83
C ASN A 345 -24.54 -15.55 8.97
N ALA A 346 -24.40 -16.28 10.08
CA ALA A 346 -23.51 -15.93 11.19
C ALA A 346 -22.03 -16.02 10.79
N LEU A 347 -21.64 -17.07 10.05
CA LEU A 347 -20.31 -17.17 9.47
C LEU A 347 -20.03 -15.96 8.56
N LYS A 348 -20.94 -15.63 7.64
CA LYS A 348 -20.80 -14.47 6.77
C LYS A 348 -20.67 -13.16 7.57
N ALA A 349 -21.49 -12.95 8.59
CA ALA A 349 -21.39 -11.77 9.45
C ALA A 349 -20.05 -11.70 10.21
N SER A 350 -19.48 -12.85 10.57
CA SER A 350 -18.16 -12.94 11.21
C SER A 350 -17.01 -12.68 10.22
N GLU A 351 -17.13 -13.10 8.97
CA GLU A 351 -16.21 -12.73 7.88
C GLU A 351 -16.26 -11.23 7.58
N GLU A 352 -17.45 -10.64 7.50
CA GLU A 352 -17.65 -9.20 7.38
C GLU A 352 -17.00 -8.46 8.56
N LYS A 353 -17.14 -8.99 9.79
CA LYS A 353 -16.48 -8.42 10.98
C LYS A 353 -14.95 -8.43 10.91
N VAL A 354 -14.33 -9.43 10.28
CA VAL A 354 -12.87 -9.46 10.05
C VAL A 354 -12.47 -8.30 9.14
N ASN A 355 -13.20 -8.10 8.04
CA ASN A 355 -12.92 -7.01 7.10
C ASN A 355 -13.09 -5.64 7.78
N ASP A 356 -14.19 -5.45 8.52
CA ASP A 356 -14.43 -4.21 9.28
C ASP A 356 -13.27 -3.88 10.24
N VAL A 357 -12.75 -4.91 10.94
CA VAL A 357 -11.61 -4.73 11.85
C VAL A 357 -10.34 -4.43 11.06
N LEU A 358 -10.06 -5.15 9.98
CA LEU A 358 -8.87 -4.97 9.15
C LEU A 358 -8.80 -3.54 8.59
N TYR A 359 -9.88 -3.06 7.96
CA TYR A 359 -9.95 -1.72 7.39
C TYR A 359 -10.04 -0.61 8.46
N GLY A 360 -10.57 -0.93 9.64
CA GLY A 360 -10.64 -0.04 10.80
C GLY A 360 -9.39 -0.01 11.68
N LEU A 361 -8.35 -0.81 11.38
CA LEU A 361 -7.16 -0.90 12.23
C LEU A 361 -6.51 0.46 12.45
N ALA A 362 -6.44 1.30 11.43
CA ALA A 362 -5.79 2.61 11.52
C ALA A 362 -6.43 3.53 12.57
N ASP A 363 -7.73 3.37 12.86
CA ASP A 363 -8.42 4.12 13.92
C ASP A 363 -7.98 3.73 15.33
N CYS A 364 -7.44 2.52 15.49
CA CYS A 364 -6.94 2.06 16.79
C CYS A 364 -5.62 2.75 17.17
N PHE A 365 -4.86 3.26 16.19
CA PHE A 365 -3.50 3.81 16.37
C PHE A 365 -3.43 5.33 16.26
N ILE A 366 -4.53 6.02 16.56
CA ILE A 366 -4.58 7.48 16.66
C ILE A 366 -4.09 7.92 18.05
N GLU A 367 -3.43 9.08 18.12
CA GLU A 367 -2.91 9.69 19.36
C GLU A 367 -3.99 10.09 20.36
#